data_AF-A0A931VKI2-F1
#
_entry.id   AF-A0A931VKI2-F1
#
_cell.length_a   1.000
_cell.length_b   1.000
_cell.length_c   1.000
_cell.angle_alpha   90.00
_cell.angle_beta   90.00
_cell.angle_gamma   90.00
#
_symmetry.space_group_name_H-M   'P 1'
#
loop_
_entity.id
_entity.type
_entity.pdbx_description
1 polymer ?
#
loop_
_entity_poly.entity_id
_entity_poly.type
_entity_poly.pdbx_seq_one_letter_code
_entity_poly.pdbx_strand_id
1 'polypeptide(L)'
;MSYQVFARKWRPQKFEEMVGQAPVAQTLLNAIQSSRLAHAYLFSGARGVGKTSMARLLAKAVNCEKGPTINPCGECSLCKEIAAGVSVDVLEIDGASNRGIDNIRELKDQIKYVPLKGKYKVYIIDEVHMLTTEAFNALLKTLEEPPPHTVFILATTELHKIPSTILSRCQQFQFKKIGRLEIMAQLKRIIEEEKIQVSEKALLVVAKSANGSMRDALSILDQVVSFSGLDVSDDDVRSILGVVDMKTIYDMTEALSRKDFPGVLTLFRGVINAGHDLKYFCQEWINHVRNLMMMQLMPDPKSFLDLPNDEISDLSKLAHLFSLDQLQRFFKIFTQVEEDIRFSSQPALVMEVAFIKSASLQALEPLQNLIDRLNGLASSLPKTSDAESSFSSSPVQSTRHPERAESLEKIKPPIVEAFIVQEEDFQKCWTRLMHNLKQKKPNLESYLKQSLWVTQDKDLIKIGYPAASPFIFFLEKEESIKSLMAECREVFNKTLSIQVLAVQESDQKPVPGKGVNPQKLDSLSLVEKVKETLGGKIIEVKELK
;
A
#
# COMPACT_ATOMS: atom_id res chain seq x y z
N MET A 1 5.97 -31.03 30.22
CA MET A 1 6.66 -30.11 29.28
C MET A 1 5.74 -28.94 29.02
N SER A 2 6.22 -27.71 29.10
CA SER A 2 5.42 -26.52 28.74
C SER A 2 5.04 -26.61 27.27
N TYR A 3 3.75 -26.44 26.96
CA TYR A 3 3.26 -26.34 25.58
C TYR A 3 4.06 -25.26 24.82
N GLN A 4 4.55 -25.60 23.63
CA GLN A 4 5.29 -24.69 22.77
C GLN A 4 4.63 -24.65 21.41
N VAL A 5 4.18 -23.46 21.02
CA VAL A 5 3.54 -23.18 19.72
C VAL A 5 4.36 -23.74 18.56
N PHE A 6 3.72 -24.37 17.59
CA PHE A 6 4.38 -24.99 16.44
C PHE A 6 5.33 -24.05 15.70
N ALA A 7 4.95 -22.78 15.52
CA ALA A 7 5.80 -21.77 14.89
C ALA A 7 7.17 -21.57 15.57
N ARG A 8 7.28 -21.91 16.86
CA ARG A 8 8.55 -21.89 17.61
C ARG A 8 9.21 -23.26 17.66
N LYS A 9 8.43 -24.34 17.85
CA LYS A 9 8.94 -25.72 17.92
C LYS A 9 9.58 -26.17 16.60
N TRP A 10 8.92 -25.86 15.48
CA TRP A 10 9.31 -26.24 14.13
C TRP A 10 10.13 -25.16 13.41
N ARG A 11 10.73 -24.24 14.16
CA ARG A 11 11.65 -23.26 13.56
C ARG A 11 12.86 -24.02 13.00
N PRO A 12 13.24 -23.83 11.73
CA PRO A 12 14.36 -24.55 11.11
C PRO A 12 15.65 -24.42 11.92
N GLN A 13 16.32 -25.55 12.16
CA GLN A 13 17.60 -25.65 12.86
C GLN A 13 18.77 -25.89 11.90
N LYS A 14 18.48 -26.31 10.66
CA LYS A 14 19.44 -26.52 9.57
C LYS A 14 19.04 -25.75 8.32
N PHE A 15 20.01 -25.47 7.43
CA PHE A 15 19.74 -24.82 6.15
C PHE A 15 18.83 -25.65 5.24
N GLU A 16 18.94 -26.98 5.29
CA GLU A 16 18.13 -27.92 4.49
C GLU A 16 16.64 -27.91 4.88
N GLU A 17 16.32 -27.50 6.10
CA GLU A 17 14.94 -27.40 6.61
C GLU A 17 14.26 -26.09 6.19
N MET A 18 14.97 -25.19 5.49
CA MET A 18 14.43 -23.92 5.01
C MET A 18 13.57 -24.12 3.76
N VAL A 19 12.26 -24.11 3.95
CA VAL A 19 11.28 -24.30 2.87
C VAL A 19 11.20 -23.07 1.95
N GLY A 20 11.26 -23.29 0.63
CA GLY A 20 11.04 -22.27 -0.41
C GLY A 20 12.18 -21.26 -0.61
N GLN A 21 13.32 -21.40 0.09
CA GLN A 21 14.43 -20.43 0.05
C GLN A 21 15.78 -21.04 -0.39
N ALA A 22 15.74 -22.09 -1.21
CA ALA A 22 16.94 -22.83 -1.65
C ALA A 22 18.04 -21.93 -2.27
N PRO A 23 17.75 -20.96 -3.16
CA PRO A 23 18.79 -20.11 -3.74
C PRO A 23 19.54 -19.26 -2.70
N VAL A 24 18.81 -18.72 -1.72
CA VAL A 24 19.39 -17.90 -0.63
C VAL A 24 20.23 -18.79 0.27
N ALA A 25 19.69 -19.94 0.69
CA ALA A 25 20.41 -20.91 1.52
C ALA A 25 21.71 -21.35 0.84
N GLN A 26 21.66 -21.76 -0.43
CA GLN A 26 22.83 -22.22 -1.17
C GLN A 26 23.91 -21.14 -1.30
N THR A 27 23.51 -19.90 -1.54
CA THR A 27 24.47 -18.79 -1.66
C THR A 27 25.20 -18.53 -0.34
N LEU A 28 24.49 -18.59 0.79
CA LEU A 28 25.09 -18.47 2.12
C LEU A 28 26.00 -19.65 2.45
N LEU A 29 25.58 -20.89 2.11
CA LEU A 29 26.41 -22.09 2.27
C LEU A 29 27.73 -21.97 1.50
N ASN A 30 27.68 -21.53 0.24
CA ASN A 30 28.87 -21.31 -0.59
C ASN A 30 29.78 -20.22 0.00
N ALA A 31 29.22 -19.14 0.55
CA ALA A 31 29.99 -18.07 1.20
C ALA A 31 30.72 -18.57 2.45
N ILE A 32 30.08 -19.43 3.25
CA ILE A 32 30.69 -20.07 4.42
C ILE A 32 31.83 -21.01 3.99
N GLN A 33 31.61 -21.87 3.00
CA GLN A 33 32.62 -22.82 2.50
C GLN A 33 33.85 -22.12 1.93
N SER A 34 33.62 -21.04 1.17
CA SER A 34 34.70 -20.27 0.55
C SER A 34 35.39 -19.28 1.51
N SER A 35 34.97 -19.22 2.79
CA SER A 35 35.45 -18.23 3.77
C SER A 35 35.31 -16.79 3.29
N ARG A 36 34.26 -16.49 2.50
CA ARG A 36 33.95 -15.16 1.96
C ARG A 36 32.67 -14.61 2.58
N LEU A 37 32.67 -14.51 3.91
CA LEU A 37 31.56 -13.90 4.64
C LEU A 37 31.58 -12.38 4.43
N ALA A 38 30.43 -11.80 4.09
CA ALA A 38 30.25 -10.36 4.07
C ALA A 38 30.12 -9.84 5.50
N HIS A 39 30.52 -8.59 5.71
CA HIS A 39 30.34 -7.91 6.99
C HIS A 39 28.88 -7.52 7.24
N ALA A 40 28.07 -7.37 6.19
CA ALA A 40 26.66 -6.98 6.30
C ALA A 40 25.78 -7.69 5.25
N TYR A 41 24.66 -8.23 5.73
CA TYR A 41 23.63 -8.93 4.97
C TYR A 41 22.31 -8.20 5.11
N LEU A 42 21.56 -8.04 4.02
CA LEU A 42 20.19 -7.50 4.04
C LEU A 42 19.21 -8.53 3.51
N PHE A 43 18.35 -9.04 4.39
CA PHE A 43 17.29 -9.99 4.09
C PHE A 43 15.97 -9.26 3.90
N SER A 44 15.42 -9.30 2.70
CA SER A 44 14.17 -8.64 2.34
C SER A 44 13.12 -9.65 1.91
N GLY A 45 11.84 -9.39 2.19
CA GLY A 45 10.73 -10.26 1.76
C GLY A 45 9.55 -10.23 2.71
N ALA A 46 8.45 -10.87 2.35
CA ALA A 46 7.23 -10.86 3.16
C ALA A 46 7.45 -11.38 4.60
N ARG A 47 6.53 -11.07 5.51
CA ARG A 47 6.58 -11.62 6.88
C ARG A 47 6.46 -13.14 6.83
N GLY A 48 7.17 -13.82 7.73
CA GLY A 48 7.03 -15.27 7.93
C GLY A 48 7.62 -16.19 6.85
N VAL A 49 8.31 -15.65 5.84
CA VAL A 49 9.05 -16.42 4.81
C VAL A 49 10.40 -16.98 5.28
N GLY A 50 10.80 -16.72 6.54
CA GLY A 50 12.00 -17.30 7.15
C GLY A 50 13.23 -16.38 7.26
N LYS A 51 13.11 -15.06 7.10
CA LYS A 51 14.23 -14.10 7.22
C LYS A 51 15.02 -14.23 8.53
N THR A 52 14.35 -14.06 9.68
CA THR A 52 14.95 -14.14 11.02
C THR A 52 15.45 -15.56 11.33
N SER A 53 14.75 -16.60 10.83
CA SER A 53 15.21 -17.98 10.94
C SER A 53 16.54 -18.19 10.21
N MET A 54 16.65 -17.71 8.96
CA MET A 54 17.90 -17.77 8.19
C MET A 54 19.02 -16.97 8.86
N ALA A 55 18.70 -15.81 9.45
CA ALA A 55 19.67 -14.99 10.19
C ALA A 55 20.27 -15.76 11.37
N ARG A 56 19.42 -16.45 12.15
CA ARG A 56 19.89 -17.30 13.26
C ARG A 56 20.67 -18.51 12.77
N LEU A 57 20.31 -19.12 11.64
CA LEU A 57 21.08 -20.22 11.04
C LEU A 57 22.48 -19.75 10.62
N LEU A 58 22.58 -18.60 9.97
CA LEU A 58 23.86 -17.99 9.62
C LEU A 58 24.69 -17.69 10.89
N ALA A 59 24.08 -17.11 11.92
CA ALA A 59 24.74 -16.85 13.19
C ALA A 59 25.27 -18.14 13.85
N LYS A 60 24.49 -19.24 13.81
CA LYS A 60 24.95 -20.55 14.28
C LYS A 60 26.08 -21.11 13.43
N ALA A 61 26.01 -20.97 12.12
CA ALA A 61 27.03 -21.48 11.20
C ALA A 61 28.40 -20.84 11.44
N VAL A 62 28.43 -19.52 11.68
CA VAL A 62 29.68 -18.77 11.90
C VAL A 62 30.22 -18.94 13.33
N ASN A 63 29.36 -19.11 14.33
CA ASN A 63 29.73 -19.22 15.75
C ASN A 63 29.69 -20.65 16.33
N CYS A 64 29.39 -21.67 15.54
CA CYS A 64 29.52 -23.05 15.99
C CYS A 64 30.96 -23.30 16.50
N GLU A 65 31.15 -24.16 17.49
CA GLU A 65 32.49 -24.52 17.99
C GLU A 65 33.36 -25.13 16.88
N LYS A 66 32.72 -25.89 15.97
CA LYS A 66 33.33 -26.43 14.74
C LYS A 66 33.21 -25.47 13.54
N GLY A 67 32.77 -24.23 13.77
CA GLY A 67 32.49 -23.24 12.75
C GLY A 67 33.72 -22.41 12.36
N PRO A 68 33.68 -21.63 11.26
CA PRO A 68 32.57 -21.52 10.30
C PRO A 68 32.29 -22.85 9.59
N THR A 69 31.03 -23.30 9.61
CA THR A 69 30.62 -24.59 9.04
C THR A 69 29.25 -24.50 8.40
N ILE A 70 29.05 -25.25 7.31
CA ILE A 70 27.75 -25.38 6.64
C ILE A 70 26.71 -26.12 7.48
N ASN A 71 27.17 -27.02 8.36
CA ASN A 71 26.33 -27.89 9.17
C ASN A 71 26.59 -27.58 10.65
N PRO A 72 25.97 -26.54 11.21
CA PRO A 72 26.07 -26.26 12.64
C PRO A 72 25.57 -27.47 13.44
N CYS A 73 26.29 -27.84 14.49
CA CYS A 73 26.03 -29.11 15.19
C CYS A 73 24.70 -29.14 15.95
N GLY A 74 24.16 -27.99 16.34
CA GLY A 74 22.91 -27.91 17.13
C GLY A 74 23.04 -28.30 18.60
N GLU A 75 24.14 -28.95 18.98
CA GLU A 75 24.32 -29.53 20.32
C GLU A 75 25.27 -28.76 21.22
N CYS A 76 26.19 -27.97 20.65
CA CYS A 76 27.16 -27.19 21.42
C CYS A 76 26.50 -26.03 22.17
N SER A 77 27.22 -25.49 23.16
CA SER A 77 26.76 -24.38 24.01
C SER A 77 26.30 -23.18 23.17
N LEU A 78 27.13 -22.74 22.23
CA LEU A 78 26.85 -21.64 21.30
C LEU A 78 25.62 -21.91 20.42
N CYS A 79 25.51 -23.09 19.81
CA CYS A 79 24.36 -23.42 18.98
C CYS A 79 23.04 -23.41 19.77
N LYS A 80 23.04 -23.93 21.00
CA LYS A 80 21.87 -23.93 21.89
C LYS A 80 21.51 -22.51 22.36
N GLU A 81 22.49 -21.71 22.78
CA GLU A 81 22.30 -20.32 23.20
C GLU A 81 21.72 -19.46 22.06
N ILE A 82 22.22 -19.61 20.83
CA ILE A 82 21.70 -18.90 19.65
C ILE A 82 20.30 -19.39 19.27
N ALA A 83 20.03 -20.70 19.36
CA ALA A 83 18.69 -21.24 19.10
C ALA A 83 17.64 -20.66 20.07
N ALA A 84 18.01 -20.58 21.36
CA ALA A 84 17.19 -20.03 22.41
C ALA A 84 17.07 -18.50 22.38
N GLY A 85 18.00 -17.81 21.70
CA GLY A 85 18.03 -16.34 21.61
C GLY A 85 18.63 -15.66 22.84
N VAL A 86 19.52 -16.35 23.56
CA VAL A 86 20.16 -15.87 24.81
C VAL A 86 21.68 -15.71 24.68
N SER A 87 22.21 -15.88 23.47
CA SER A 87 23.64 -15.79 23.18
C SER A 87 24.16 -14.36 23.39
N VAL A 88 25.25 -14.21 24.12
CA VAL A 88 25.88 -12.90 24.35
C VAL A 88 26.54 -12.34 23.08
N ASP A 89 27.02 -13.23 22.20
CA ASP A 89 27.68 -12.85 20.95
C ASP A 89 26.72 -12.69 19.76
N VAL A 90 25.42 -12.94 19.97
CA VAL A 90 24.39 -12.78 18.93
C VAL A 90 23.26 -11.94 19.49
N LEU A 91 23.27 -10.65 19.18
CA LEU A 91 22.25 -9.71 19.64
C LEU A 91 21.15 -9.61 18.58
N GLU A 92 19.93 -9.97 18.98
CA GLU A 92 18.73 -9.80 18.16
C GLU A 92 17.97 -8.56 18.65
N ILE A 93 17.87 -7.56 17.78
CA ILE A 93 17.24 -6.27 18.05
C ILE A 93 16.02 -6.17 17.15
N ASP A 94 14.86 -5.95 17.75
CA ASP A 94 13.66 -5.60 17.01
C ASP A 94 13.65 -4.09 16.74
N GLY A 95 13.77 -3.73 15.45
CA GLY A 95 13.75 -2.35 14.98
C GLY A 95 12.42 -1.63 15.25
N ALA A 96 11.31 -2.36 15.41
CA ALA A 96 10.03 -1.75 15.78
C ALA A 96 9.99 -1.31 17.25
N SER A 97 10.67 -2.04 18.13
CA SER A 97 10.77 -1.74 19.56
C SER A 97 11.94 -0.79 19.88
N ASN A 98 13.01 -0.83 19.08
CA ASN A 98 14.25 -0.08 19.30
C ASN A 98 14.51 0.97 18.21
N ARG A 99 13.50 1.82 17.95
CA ARG A 99 13.52 2.75 16.81
C ARG A 99 14.52 3.90 16.94
N GLY A 100 14.77 4.35 18.17
CA GLY A 100 15.47 5.59 18.48
C GLY A 100 16.99 5.53 18.31
N ILE A 101 17.60 6.70 18.14
CA ILE A 101 19.05 6.87 17.96
C ILE A 101 19.87 6.37 19.16
N ASP A 102 19.36 6.51 20.39
CA ASP A 102 20.13 6.19 21.60
C ASP A 102 20.44 4.69 21.69
N ASN A 103 19.46 3.83 21.38
CA ASN A 103 19.67 2.37 21.31
C ASN A 103 20.75 2.00 20.28
N ILE A 104 20.77 2.70 19.14
CA ILE A 104 21.79 2.48 18.10
C ILE A 104 23.15 3.03 18.50
N ARG A 105 23.22 4.10 19.30
CA ARG A 105 24.49 4.61 19.86
C ARG A 105 25.06 3.63 20.87
N GLU A 106 24.23 3.08 21.76
CA GLU A 106 24.63 2.03 22.68
C GLU A 106 25.14 0.79 21.91
N LEU A 107 24.42 0.38 20.87
CA LEU A 107 24.85 -0.69 19.97
C LEU A 107 26.22 -0.39 19.35
N LYS A 108 26.43 0.82 18.85
CA LYS A 108 27.68 1.27 18.23
C LYS A 108 28.86 1.20 19.19
N ASP A 109 28.66 1.52 20.46
CA ASP A 109 29.70 1.37 21.47
C ASP A 109 29.97 -0.10 21.79
N GLN A 110 28.95 -0.95 21.80
CA GLN A 110 29.09 -2.40 21.97
C GLN A 110 29.82 -3.09 20.80
N ILE A 111 29.72 -2.55 19.58
CA ILE A 111 30.35 -3.10 18.36
C ILE A 111 31.88 -3.07 18.44
N LYS A 112 32.48 -2.19 19.24
CA LYS A 112 33.95 -2.10 19.39
C LYS A 112 34.55 -3.30 20.13
N TYR A 113 33.75 -4.03 20.92
CA TYR A 113 34.23 -5.13 21.74
C TYR A 113 34.21 -6.46 20.98
N VAL A 114 35.32 -7.20 21.12
CA VAL A 114 35.47 -8.56 20.58
C VAL A 114 34.43 -9.54 21.15
N PRO A 115 34.09 -10.63 20.43
CA PRO A 115 33.20 -11.66 20.93
C PRO A 115 33.78 -12.35 22.18
N LEU A 116 32.92 -12.81 23.09
CA LEU A 116 33.32 -13.45 24.35
C LEU A 116 33.55 -14.96 24.22
N LYS A 117 32.64 -15.67 23.53
CA LYS A 117 32.68 -17.13 23.36
C LYS A 117 32.82 -17.54 21.89
N GLY A 118 32.15 -16.82 20.99
CA GLY A 118 32.10 -17.09 19.56
C GLY A 118 33.30 -16.54 18.78
N LYS A 119 33.30 -16.77 17.46
CA LYS A 119 34.29 -16.21 16.54
C LYS A 119 33.88 -14.82 16.03
N TYR A 120 32.57 -14.60 15.92
CA TYR A 120 31.97 -13.38 15.40
C TYR A 120 30.94 -12.83 16.37
N LYS A 121 30.83 -11.51 16.42
CA LYS A 121 29.76 -10.79 17.08
C LYS A 121 28.71 -10.46 16.04
N VAL A 122 27.56 -11.11 16.14
CA VAL A 122 26.50 -11.03 15.13
C VAL A 122 25.38 -10.13 15.63
N TYR A 123 25.01 -9.13 14.83
CA TYR A 123 23.91 -8.22 15.11
C TYR A 123 22.78 -8.48 14.14
N ILE A 124 21.67 -9.02 14.64
CA ILE A 124 20.46 -9.27 13.85
C ILE A 124 19.49 -8.12 14.16
N ILE A 125 19.22 -7.27 13.18
CA ILE A 125 18.23 -6.19 13.31
C ILE A 125 17.01 -6.56 12.49
N ASP A 126 15.94 -7.02 13.16
CA ASP A 126 14.67 -7.35 12.50
C ASP A 126 13.82 -6.09 12.30
N GLU A 127 12.99 -6.10 11.26
CA GLU A 127 12.19 -4.95 10.81
C GLU A 127 12.99 -3.62 10.77
N VAL A 128 14.21 -3.66 10.22
CA VAL A 128 15.15 -2.52 10.22
C VAL A 128 14.57 -1.25 9.58
N HIS A 129 13.59 -1.37 8.69
CA HIS A 129 12.88 -0.23 8.09
C HIS A 129 12.09 0.62 9.11
N MET A 130 11.93 0.14 10.34
CA MET A 130 11.25 0.84 11.43
C MET A 130 12.17 1.80 12.20
N LEU A 131 13.48 1.75 11.96
CA LEU A 131 14.46 2.67 12.54
C LEU A 131 14.26 4.09 12.00
N THR A 132 14.59 5.09 12.83
CA THR A 132 14.58 6.49 12.36
C THR A 132 15.75 6.79 11.42
N THR A 133 15.64 7.89 10.68
CA THR A 133 16.69 8.39 9.78
C THR A 133 18.01 8.64 10.51
N GLU A 134 17.95 9.15 11.74
CA GLU A 134 19.12 9.45 12.56
C GLU A 134 19.80 8.15 13.04
N ALA A 135 19.00 7.13 13.38
CA ALA A 135 19.48 5.80 13.70
C ALA A 135 20.21 5.13 12.52
N PHE A 136 19.67 5.22 11.30
CA PHE A 136 20.38 4.75 10.10
C PHE A 136 21.72 5.45 9.89
N ASN A 137 21.76 6.78 10.04
CA ASN A 137 22.98 7.56 9.87
C ASN A 137 24.05 7.19 10.92
N ALA A 138 23.63 6.85 12.14
CA ALA A 138 24.55 6.40 13.18
C ALA A 138 25.22 5.05 12.84
N LEU A 139 24.54 4.17 12.11
CA LEU A 139 25.05 2.87 11.64
C LEU A 139 25.98 2.98 10.42
N LEU A 140 25.85 4.03 9.59
CA LEU A 140 26.59 4.16 8.32
C LEU A 140 28.10 4.01 8.50
N LYS A 141 28.70 4.73 9.45
CA LYS A 141 30.14 4.66 9.69
C LYS A 141 30.59 3.24 10.06
N THR A 142 29.76 2.51 10.80
CA THR A 142 30.08 1.16 11.24
C THR A 142 29.85 0.12 10.15
N LEU A 143 28.95 0.36 9.21
CA LEU A 143 28.78 -0.47 8.01
C LEU A 143 29.86 -0.18 6.96
N GLU A 144 30.41 1.04 6.92
CA GLU A 144 31.55 1.41 6.06
C GLU A 144 32.87 0.80 6.51
N GLU A 145 33.16 0.90 7.81
CA GLU A 145 34.39 0.43 8.42
C GLU A 145 34.08 -0.54 9.57
N PRO A 146 33.52 -1.73 9.27
CA PRO A 146 33.14 -2.70 10.28
C PRO A 146 34.39 -3.34 10.92
N PRO A 147 34.39 -3.61 12.23
CA PRO A 147 35.40 -4.45 12.85
C PRO A 147 35.41 -5.85 12.21
N PRO A 148 36.57 -6.49 12.04
CA PRO A 148 36.69 -7.76 11.30
C PRO A 148 35.95 -8.94 11.96
N HIS A 149 35.63 -8.82 13.26
CA HIS A 149 34.89 -9.81 14.03
C HIS A 149 33.37 -9.55 14.05
N THR A 150 32.87 -8.54 13.33
CA THR A 150 31.45 -8.16 13.36
C THR A 150 30.72 -8.60 12.09
N VAL A 151 29.51 -9.13 12.25
CA VAL A 151 28.60 -9.44 11.13
C VAL A 151 27.22 -8.83 11.41
N PHE A 152 26.75 -7.99 10.49
CA PHE A 152 25.39 -7.44 10.52
C PHE A 152 24.45 -8.27 9.67
N ILE A 153 23.26 -8.55 10.19
CA ILE A 153 22.15 -9.16 9.46
C ILE A 153 20.93 -8.30 9.66
N LEU A 154 20.58 -7.51 8.64
CA LEU A 154 19.44 -6.63 8.62
C LEU A 154 18.27 -7.39 7.98
N ALA A 155 17.09 -7.42 8.60
CA ALA A 155 15.90 -8.02 8.02
C ALA A 155 14.79 -6.98 7.87
N THR A 156 14.08 -6.99 6.74
CA THR A 156 12.99 -6.05 6.47
C THR A 156 11.86 -6.67 5.64
N THR A 157 10.62 -6.28 5.92
CA THR A 157 9.49 -6.53 5.02
C THR A 157 9.35 -5.48 3.91
N GLU A 158 9.91 -4.28 4.11
CA GLU A 158 9.78 -3.14 3.21
C GLU A 158 11.15 -2.65 2.73
N LEU A 159 11.64 -3.21 1.62
CA LEU A 159 12.97 -2.87 1.08
C LEU A 159 13.06 -1.40 0.62
N HIS A 160 11.98 -0.85 0.08
CA HIS A 160 11.92 0.51 -0.47
C HIS A 160 12.06 1.62 0.58
N LYS A 161 11.82 1.31 1.86
CA LYS A 161 12.03 2.24 2.98
C LYS A 161 13.49 2.31 3.44
N ILE A 162 14.34 1.40 2.97
CA ILE A 162 15.75 1.37 3.36
C ILE A 162 16.53 2.38 2.52
N PRO A 163 17.33 3.28 3.14
CA PRO A 163 18.15 4.23 2.40
C PRO A 163 19.13 3.52 1.44
N SER A 164 19.30 4.07 0.24
CA SER A 164 20.22 3.54 -0.77
C SER A 164 21.67 3.45 -0.27
N THR A 165 22.05 4.32 0.67
CA THR A 165 23.34 4.32 1.36
C THR A 165 23.58 3.05 2.19
N ILE A 166 22.54 2.45 2.75
CA ILE A 166 22.64 1.16 3.46
C ILE A 166 22.64 0.01 2.45
N LEU A 167 21.77 0.10 1.44
CA LEU A 167 21.65 -0.93 0.38
C LEU A 167 22.97 -1.19 -0.35
N SER A 168 23.78 -0.15 -0.60
CA SER A 168 25.06 -0.28 -1.30
C SER A 168 26.15 -0.96 -0.48
N ARG A 169 25.99 -1.03 0.85
CA ARG A 169 26.97 -1.59 1.79
C ARG A 169 26.59 -2.98 2.31
N CYS A 170 25.44 -3.49 1.90
CA CYS A 170 24.94 -4.80 2.32
C CYS A 170 24.86 -5.76 1.13
N GLN A 171 25.17 -7.03 1.36
CA GLN A 171 24.81 -8.09 0.41
C GLN A 171 23.31 -8.38 0.52
N GLN A 172 22.57 -8.14 -0.56
CA GLN A 172 21.11 -8.20 -0.56
C GLN A 172 20.60 -9.59 -0.94
N PHE A 173 19.67 -10.11 -0.15
CA PHE A 173 18.96 -11.36 -0.40
C PHE A 173 17.46 -11.12 -0.37
N GLN A 174 16.79 -11.52 -1.45
CA GLN A 174 15.34 -11.41 -1.56
C GLN A 174 14.70 -12.78 -1.34
N PHE A 175 13.90 -12.85 -0.28
CA PHE A 175 13.12 -14.02 0.09
C PHE A 175 11.78 -13.97 -0.64
N LYS A 176 11.45 -15.07 -1.31
CA LYS A 176 10.21 -15.20 -2.06
C LYS A 176 9.09 -15.71 -1.15
N LYS A 177 7.83 -15.50 -1.54
CA LYS A 177 6.71 -16.22 -0.92
C LYS A 177 6.90 -17.72 -1.17
N ILE A 178 6.61 -18.52 -0.15
CA ILE A 178 6.73 -19.98 -0.23
C ILE A 178 5.56 -20.52 -1.05
N GLY A 179 5.82 -21.48 -1.93
CA GLY A 179 4.79 -22.09 -2.77
C GLY A 179 3.74 -22.84 -1.92
N ARG A 180 2.48 -22.83 -2.34
CA ARG A 180 1.40 -23.51 -1.60
C ARG A 180 1.68 -25.01 -1.41
N LEU A 181 2.18 -25.68 -2.45
CA LEU A 181 2.55 -27.09 -2.40
C LEU A 181 3.71 -27.35 -1.42
N GLU A 182 4.68 -26.44 -1.34
CA GLU A 182 5.80 -26.54 -0.39
C GLU A 182 5.34 -26.37 1.06
N ILE A 183 4.43 -25.41 1.32
CA ILE A 183 3.80 -25.25 2.64
C ILE A 183 3.03 -26.52 3.00
N MET A 184 2.21 -27.03 2.08
CA MET A 184 1.42 -28.24 2.30
C MET A 184 2.30 -29.45 2.61
N ALA A 185 3.38 -29.66 1.86
CA ALA A 185 4.33 -30.74 2.11
C ALA A 185 4.97 -30.64 3.50
N GLN A 186 5.32 -29.42 3.93
CA GLN A 186 5.87 -29.19 5.26
C GLN A 186 4.84 -29.44 6.36
N LEU A 187 3.60 -28.95 6.20
CA LEU A 187 2.52 -29.19 7.16
C LEU A 187 2.23 -30.68 7.29
N LYS A 188 2.21 -31.43 6.17
CA LYS A 188 2.02 -32.88 6.14
C LYS A 188 3.09 -33.60 6.97
N ARG A 189 4.35 -33.24 6.78
CA ARG A 189 5.46 -33.78 7.58
C ARG A 189 5.26 -33.50 9.09
N ILE A 190 4.83 -32.29 9.43
CA ILE A 190 4.66 -31.88 10.84
C ILE A 190 3.53 -32.65 11.50
N ILE A 191 2.37 -32.80 10.85
CA ILE A 191 1.25 -33.56 11.43
C ILE A 191 1.58 -35.04 11.60
N GLU A 192 2.39 -35.63 10.71
CA GLU A 192 2.86 -37.01 10.83
C GLU A 192 3.79 -37.18 12.05
N GLU A 193 4.73 -36.26 12.25
CA GLU A 193 5.64 -36.28 13.40
C GLU A 193 4.92 -35.98 14.74
N GLU A 194 3.92 -35.09 14.74
CA GLU A 194 3.10 -34.77 15.91
C GLU A 194 1.93 -35.77 16.15
N LYS A 195 1.71 -36.71 15.22
CA LYS A 195 0.61 -37.70 15.24
C LYS A 195 -0.78 -37.07 15.30
N ILE A 196 -1.00 -36.03 14.50
CA ILE A 196 -2.27 -35.31 14.37
C ILE A 196 -2.98 -35.82 13.12
N GLN A 197 -4.28 -36.12 13.23
CA GLN A 197 -5.11 -36.50 12.09
C GLN A 197 -5.74 -35.23 11.51
N VAL A 198 -5.33 -34.89 10.28
CA VAL A 198 -5.88 -33.76 9.52
C VAL A 198 -6.07 -34.22 8.08
N SER A 199 -7.22 -33.90 7.48
CA SER A 199 -7.46 -34.23 6.08
C SER A 199 -6.56 -33.39 5.15
N GLU A 200 -6.25 -33.90 3.95
CA GLU A 200 -5.48 -33.13 2.95
C GLU A 200 -6.24 -31.87 2.47
N LYS A 201 -7.57 -31.90 2.47
CA LYS A 201 -8.40 -30.73 2.12
C LYS A 201 -8.28 -29.63 3.17
N ALA A 202 -8.33 -29.99 4.44
CA ALA A 202 -8.12 -29.06 5.55
C ALA A 202 -6.73 -28.41 5.49
N LEU A 203 -5.67 -29.19 5.25
CA LEU A 203 -4.31 -28.67 5.09
C LEU A 203 -4.19 -27.70 3.90
N LEU A 204 -4.89 -27.98 2.80
CA LEU A 204 -4.91 -27.09 1.64
C LEU A 204 -5.52 -25.73 1.98
N VAL A 205 -6.60 -25.71 2.77
CA VAL A 205 -7.22 -24.47 3.26
C VAL A 205 -6.25 -23.70 4.16
N VAL A 206 -5.57 -24.37 5.10
CA VAL A 206 -4.54 -23.75 5.95
C VAL A 206 -3.40 -23.15 5.10
N ALA A 207 -2.89 -23.91 4.13
CA ALA A 207 -1.82 -23.45 3.25
C ALA A 207 -2.25 -22.26 2.36
N LYS A 208 -3.51 -22.23 1.92
CA LYS A 208 -4.10 -21.12 1.18
C LYS A 208 -4.18 -19.86 2.05
N SER A 209 -4.71 -19.99 3.28
CA SER A 209 -4.86 -18.89 4.23
C SER A 209 -3.52 -18.30 4.69
N ALA A 210 -2.45 -19.09 4.66
CA ALA A 210 -1.10 -18.65 5.02
C ALA A 210 -0.44 -17.69 4.00
N ASN A 211 -0.97 -17.53 2.79
CA ASN A 211 -0.49 -16.59 1.76
C ASN A 211 1.05 -16.56 1.55
N GLY A 212 1.68 -17.74 1.58
CA GLY A 212 3.13 -17.88 1.37
C GLY A 212 4.00 -17.69 2.61
N SER A 213 3.43 -17.59 3.81
CA SER A 213 4.11 -17.45 5.10
C SER A 213 4.06 -18.76 5.89
N MET A 214 5.23 -19.38 6.11
CA MET A 214 5.30 -20.60 6.93
C MET A 214 4.92 -20.33 8.38
N ARG A 215 5.29 -19.16 8.91
CA ARG A 215 4.94 -18.78 10.29
C ARG A 215 3.43 -18.73 10.48
N ASP A 216 2.70 -18.17 9.53
CA ASP A 216 1.25 -18.04 9.63
C ASP A 216 0.57 -19.39 9.41
N ALA A 217 1.06 -20.22 8.48
CA ALA A 217 0.61 -21.60 8.30
C ALA A 217 0.69 -22.42 9.59
N LEU A 218 1.84 -22.37 10.28
CA LEU A 218 2.04 -23.07 11.55
C LEU A 218 1.19 -22.49 12.68
N SER A 219 0.98 -21.17 12.70
CA SER A 219 0.15 -20.53 13.72
C SER A 219 -1.32 -20.91 13.56
N ILE A 220 -1.80 -20.97 12.31
CA ILE A 220 -3.15 -21.45 11.98
C ILE A 220 -3.29 -22.91 12.39
N LEU A 221 -2.34 -23.78 12.03
CA LEU A 221 -2.38 -25.19 12.41
C LEU A 221 -2.42 -25.37 13.93
N ASP A 222 -1.61 -24.62 14.68
CA ASP A 222 -1.58 -24.64 16.14
C ASP A 222 -2.94 -24.24 16.75
N GLN A 223 -3.58 -23.21 16.17
CA GLN A 223 -4.91 -22.75 16.57
C GLN A 223 -5.98 -23.81 16.29
N VAL A 224 -5.91 -24.46 15.12
CA VAL A 224 -6.83 -25.54 14.73
C VAL A 224 -6.71 -26.74 15.68
N VAL A 225 -5.49 -27.17 15.97
CA VAL A 225 -5.20 -28.29 16.88
C VAL A 225 -5.58 -27.95 18.32
N SER A 226 -5.41 -26.71 18.74
CA SER A 226 -5.83 -26.26 20.08
C SER A 226 -7.36 -26.29 20.25
N PHE A 227 -8.13 -26.14 19.17
CA PHE A 227 -9.59 -26.16 19.19
C PHE A 227 -10.18 -27.57 19.06
N SER A 228 -9.72 -28.34 18.07
CA SER A 228 -10.27 -29.66 17.72
C SER A 228 -9.54 -30.84 18.38
N GLY A 229 -8.38 -30.59 18.99
CA GLY A 229 -7.52 -31.63 19.56
C GLY A 229 -6.69 -32.33 18.48
N LEU A 230 -6.60 -33.66 18.57
CA LEU A 230 -5.75 -34.47 17.69
C LEU A 230 -6.48 -34.97 16.43
N ASP A 231 -7.80 -34.85 16.39
CA ASP A 231 -8.63 -35.25 15.24
C ASP A 231 -9.33 -34.01 14.70
N VAL A 232 -8.81 -33.50 13.57
CA VAL A 232 -9.21 -32.23 12.99
C VAL A 232 -10.14 -32.49 11.81
N SER A 233 -11.40 -32.08 11.93
CA SER A 233 -12.35 -32.13 10.82
C SER A 233 -12.19 -30.93 9.88
N ASP A 234 -12.64 -31.07 8.63
CA ASP A 234 -12.64 -29.97 7.65
C ASP A 234 -13.49 -28.78 8.13
N ASP A 235 -14.58 -29.06 8.86
CA ASP A 235 -15.49 -28.03 9.37
C ASP A 235 -14.89 -27.25 10.54
N ASP A 236 -14.07 -27.90 11.38
CA ASP A 236 -13.31 -27.22 12.44
C ASP A 236 -12.34 -26.21 11.83
N VAL A 237 -11.60 -26.59 10.78
CA VAL A 237 -10.67 -25.69 10.09
C VAL A 237 -11.40 -24.49 9.48
N ARG A 238 -12.56 -24.72 8.84
CA ARG A 238 -13.38 -23.66 8.25
C ARG A 238 -13.92 -22.70 9.30
N SER A 239 -14.43 -23.21 10.42
CA SER A 239 -15.00 -22.40 11.50
C SER A 239 -13.94 -21.49 12.13
N ILE A 240 -12.74 -22.01 12.37
CA ILE A 240 -11.64 -21.25 12.98
C ILE A 240 -11.08 -20.20 12.03
N LEU A 241 -10.92 -20.55 10.75
CA LEU A 241 -10.43 -19.62 9.75
C LEU A 241 -11.50 -18.63 9.29
N GLY A 242 -12.77 -18.83 9.67
CA GLY A 242 -13.88 -18.05 9.15
C GLY A 242 -13.98 -18.12 7.63
N VAL A 243 -13.54 -19.23 7.02
CA VAL A 243 -13.56 -19.42 5.57
C VAL A 243 -14.96 -19.87 5.16
N VAL A 244 -15.57 -19.13 4.24
CA VAL A 244 -16.87 -19.49 3.67
C VAL A 244 -16.71 -20.69 2.75
N ASP A 245 -17.67 -21.62 2.81
CA ASP A 245 -17.69 -22.76 1.91
C ASP A 245 -17.79 -22.30 0.44
N MET A 246 -16.99 -22.91 -0.44
CA MET A 246 -17.01 -22.63 -1.87
C MET A 246 -18.38 -22.89 -2.47
N LYS A 247 -19.13 -23.84 -1.90
CA LYS A 247 -20.52 -24.08 -2.29
C LYS A 247 -21.39 -22.84 -2.12
N THR A 248 -21.27 -22.12 -1.00
CA THR A 248 -22.02 -20.87 -0.77
C THR A 248 -21.66 -19.82 -1.82
N ILE A 249 -20.38 -19.71 -2.18
CA ILE A 249 -19.94 -18.78 -3.24
C ILE A 249 -20.54 -19.18 -4.59
N TYR A 250 -20.54 -20.48 -4.93
CA TYR A 250 -21.12 -20.99 -6.17
C TYR A 250 -22.64 -20.80 -6.22
N ASP A 251 -23.35 -21.11 -5.14
CA ASP A 251 -24.79 -20.92 -5.00
C ASP A 251 -25.16 -19.43 -5.14
N MET A 252 -24.35 -18.53 -4.57
CA MET A 252 -24.52 -17.08 -4.74
C MET A 252 -24.25 -16.63 -6.18
N THR A 253 -23.22 -17.17 -6.83
CA THR A 253 -22.92 -16.90 -8.25
C THR A 253 -24.05 -17.39 -9.16
N GLU A 254 -24.61 -18.57 -8.89
CA GLU A 254 -25.75 -19.10 -9.64
C GLU A 254 -27.01 -18.24 -9.40
N ALA A 255 -27.30 -17.86 -8.15
CA ALA A 255 -28.42 -16.99 -7.82
C ALA A 255 -28.29 -15.60 -8.48
N LEU A 256 -27.07 -15.05 -8.57
CA LEU A 256 -26.78 -13.83 -9.33
C LEU A 256 -27.07 -14.00 -10.83
N SER A 257 -26.71 -15.14 -11.43
CA SER A 257 -26.99 -15.41 -12.84
C SER A 257 -28.50 -15.43 -13.14
N ARG A 258 -29.29 -15.95 -12.20
CA ARG A 258 -30.75 -16.04 -12.27
C ARG A 258 -31.46 -14.74 -11.84
N LYS A 259 -30.72 -13.73 -11.38
CA LYS A 259 -31.25 -12.47 -10.82
C LYS A 259 -32.15 -12.70 -9.59
N ASP A 260 -31.87 -13.75 -8.82
CA ASP A 260 -32.58 -14.06 -7.58
C ASP A 260 -31.98 -13.25 -6.41
N PHE A 261 -32.39 -11.98 -6.30
CA PHE A 261 -31.89 -11.08 -5.25
C PHE A 261 -32.22 -11.55 -3.83
N PRO A 262 -33.46 -12.01 -3.53
CA PRO A 262 -33.76 -12.58 -2.22
C PRO A 262 -32.87 -13.78 -1.90
N GLY A 263 -32.59 -14.65 -2.88
CA GLY A 263 -31.68 -15.78 -2.73
C GLY A 263 -30.25 -15.34 -2.36
N VAL A 264 -29.65 -14.43 -3.14
CA VAL A 264 -28.29 -13.92 -2.89
C VAL A 264 -28.17 -13.27 -1.51
N LEU A 265 -29.13 -12.41 -1.14
CA LEU A 265 -29.10 -11.74 0.17
C LEU A 265 -29.34 -12.71 1.33
N THR A 266 -30.15 -13.76 1.14
CA THR A 266 -30.35 -14.81 2.15
C THR A 266 -29.08 -15.61 2.39
N LEU A 267 -28.41 -16.02 1.30
CA LEU A 267 -27.11 -16.71 1.39
C LEU A 267 -26.05 -15.82 2.06
N PHE A 268 -25.98 -14.54 1.69
CA PHE A 268 -25.07 -13.58 2.30
C PHE A 268 -25.37 -13.33 3.79
N ARG A 269 -26.64 -13.27 4.19
CA ARG A 269 -27.02 -13.24 5.62
C ARG A 269 -26.59 -14.51 6.36
N GLY A 270 -26.65 -15.66 5.71
CA GLY A 270 -26.09 -16.91 6.23
C GLY A 270 -24.60 -16.76 6.56
N VAL A 271 -23.84 -16.14 5.66
CA VAL A 271 -22.41 -15.84 5.87
C VAL A 271 -22.19 -14.91 7.08
N ILE A 272 -23.00 -13.85 7.21
CA ILE A 272 -22.92 -12.92 8.35
C ILE A 272 -23.26 -13.63 9.67
N ASN A 273 -24.35 -14.41 9.69
CA ASN A 273 -24.83 -15.07 10.90
C ASN A 273 -23.88 -16.17 11.39
N ALA A 274 -23.14 -16.80 10.48
CA ALA A 274 -22.07 -17.74 10.80
C ALA A 274 -20.80 -17.04 11.33
N GLY A 275 -20.75 -15.70 11.36
CA GLY A 275 -19.64 -14.93 11.94
C GLY A 275 -18.40 -14.85 11.06
N HIS A 276 -18.52 -15.10 9.75
CA HIS A 276 -17.40 -15.02 8.83
C HIS A 276 -16.84 -13.60 8.69
N ASP A 277 -15.53 -13.49 8.49
CA ASP A 277 -14.88 -12.22 8.22
C ASP A 277 -15.27 -11.71 6.82
N LEU A 278 -15.99 -10.58 6.78
CA LEU A 278 -16.50 -9.98 5.56
C LEU A 278 -15.40 -9.50 4.60
N LYS A 279 -14.24 -9.12 5.12
CA LYS A 279 -13.10 -8.73 4.30
C LYS A 279 -12.52 -9.97 3.60
N TYR A 280 -12.35 -11.06 4.35
CA TYR A 280 -11.89 -12.32 3.76
C TYR A 280 -12.89 -12.84 2.73
N PHE A 281 -14.19 -12.79 3.04
CA PHE A 281 -15.24 -13.16 2.10
C PHE A 281 -15.21 -12.30 0.82
N CYS A 282 -15.01 -10.97 0.94
CA CYS A 282 -14.87 -10.10 -0.23
C CYS A 282 -13.65 -10.47 -1.09
N GLN A 283 -12.50 -10.76 -0.47
CA GLN A 283 -11.30 -11.20 -1.18
C GLN A 283 -11.50 -12.54 -1.91
N GLU A 284 -12.16 -13.50 -1.27
CA GLU A 284 -12.52 -14.78 -1.88
C GLU A 284 -13.52 -14.59 -3.03
N TRP A 285 -14.48 -13.68 -2.88
CA TRP A 285 -15.41 -13.32 -3.95
C TRP A 285 -14.70 -12.70 -5.16
N ILE A 286 -13.78 -11.76 -4.94
CA ILE A 286 -12.96 -11.14 -6.01
C ILE A 286 -12.11 -12.21 -6.71
N ASN A 287 -11.48 -13.11 -5.96
CA ASN A 287 -10.72 -14.23 -6.51
C ASN A 287 -11.60 -15.17 -7.33
N HIS A 288 -12.83 -15.45 -6.88
CA HIS A 288 -13.80 -16.25 -7.62
C HIS A 288 -14.16 -15.60 -8.95
N VAL A 289 -14.52 -14.30 -8.94
CA VAL A 289 -14.82 -13.54 -10.17
C VAL A 289 -13.62 -13.52 -11.12
N ARG A 290 -12.39 -13.31 -10.60
CA ARG A 290 -11.15 -13.41 -11.38
C ARG A 290 -11.02 -14.78 -12.04
N ASN A 291 -11.28 -15.86 -11.32
CA ASN A 291 -11.15 -17.21 -11.85
C ASN A 291 -12.18 -17.46 -12.97
N LEU A 292 -13.43 -16.97 -12.83
CA LEU A 292 -14.42 -17.01 -13.90
C LEU A 292 -13.94 -16.25 -15.15
N MET A 293 -13.30 -15.08 -15.00
CA MET A 293 -12.73 -14.33 -16.12
C MET A 293 -11.59 -15.09 -16.80
N MET A 294 -10.69 -15.70 -16.02
CA MET A 294 -9.56 -16.48 -16.55
C MET A 294 -10.05 -17.69 -17.35
N MET A 295 -11.14 -18.34 -16.93
CA MET A 295 -11.76 -19.43 -17.68
C MET A 295 -12.26 -19.00 -19.07
N GLN A 296 -12.70 -17.75 -19.24
CA GLN A 296 -13.16 -17.24 -20.54
C GLN A 296 -12.03 -16.72 -21.43
N LEU A 297 -10.97 -16.16 -20.83
CA LEU A 297 -9.89 -15.48 -21.55
C LEU A 297 -8.76 -16.42 -21.97
N MET A 298 -8.49 -17.47 -21.20
CA MET A 298 -7.32 -18.32 -21.40
C MET A 298 -7.66 -19.59 -22.20
N PRO A 299 -6.86 -19.93 -23.22
CA PRO A 299 -7.03 -21.19 -23.96
C PRO A 299 -6.68 -22.42 -23.13
N ASP A 300 -5.80 -22.27 -22.13
CA ASP A 300 -5.55 -23.28 -21.09
C ASP A 300 -5.71 -22.66 -19.69
N PRO A 301 -6.92 -22.73 -19.10
CA PRO A 301 -7.17 -22.17 -17.78
C PRO A 301 -6.43 -22.90 -16.65
N LYS A 302 -6.05 -24.16 -16.85
CA LYS A 302 -5.49 -25.02 -15.80
C LYS A 302 -4.11 -24.58 -15.34
N SER A 303 -3.32 -23.98 -16.24
CA SER A 303 -1.99 -23.47 -15.91
C SER A 303 -2.01 -22.19 -15.07
N PHE A 304 -3.14 -21.48 -15.01
CA PHE A 304 -3.30 -20.22 -14.27
C PHE A 304 -4.16 -20.35 -13.00
N LEU A 305 -4.85 -21.49 -12.85
CA LEU A 305 -5.73 -21.79 -11.73
C LEU A 305 -5.08 -22.87 -10.84
N ASP A 306 -4.62 -22.48 -9.66
CA ASP A 306 -4.14 -23.40 -8.62
C ASP A 306 -5.31 -24.12 -7.92
N LEU A 307 -6.17 -24.81 -8.68
CA LEU A 307 -7.39 -25.47 -8.20
C LEU A 307 -7.46 -26.95 -8.66
N PRO A 308 -8.13 -27.84 -7.91
CA PRO A 308 -8.37 -29.22 -8.31
C PRO A 308 -9.20 -29.34 -9.59
N ASN A 309 -9.03 -30.43 -10.35
CA ASN A 309 -9.74 -30.65 -11.63
C ASN A 309 -11.27 -30.64 -11.50
N ASP A 310 -11.82 -31.10 -10.38
CA ASP A 310 -13.27 -31.16 -10.15
C ASP A 310 -13.88 -29.75 -10.03
N GLU A 311 -13.21 -28.85 -9.29
CA GLU A 311 -13.65 -27.45 -9.15
C GLU A 311 -13.58 -26.67 -10.47
N ILE A 312 -12.62 -27.01 -11.34
CA ILE A 312 -12.48 -26.39 -12.67
C ILE A 312 -13.71 -26.70 -13.55
N SER A 313 -14.29 -27.90 -13.43
CA SER A 313 -15.49 -28.26 -14.20
C SER A 313 -16.69 -27.41 -13.80
N ASP A 314 -16.92 -27.22 -12.50
CA ASP A 314 -18.04 -26.43 -11.99
C ASP A 314 -17.84 -24.93 -12.24
N LEU A 315 -16.61 -24.43 -12.08
CA LEU A 315 -16.24 -23.06 -12.48
C LEU A 315 -16.48 -22.81 -13.96
N SER A 316 -16.21 -23.78 -14.85
CA SER A 316 -16.47 -23.64 -16.28
C SER A 316 -17.96 -23.46 -16.56
N LYS A 317 -18.83 -24.23 -15.89
CA LYS A 317 -20.29 -24.11 -16.06
C LYS A 317 -20.77 -22.72 -15.64
N LEU A 318 -20.29 -22.24 -14.48
CA LEU A 318 -20.63 -20.91 -13.97
C LEU A 318 -20.09 -19.79 -14.86
N ALA A 319 -18.89 -19.96 -15.41
CA ALA A 319 -18.27 -18.95 -16.27
C ALA A 319 -19.11 -18.71 -17.53
N HIS A 320 -19.75 -19.73 -18.11
CA HIS A 320 -20.60 -19.56 -19.30
C HIS A 320 -21.91 -18.79 -19.04
N LEU A 321 -22.31 -18.60 -17.78
CA LEU A 321 -23.55 -17.89 -17.43
C LEU A 321 -23.41 -16.35 -17.49
N PHE A 322 -22.17 -15.85 -17.54
CA PHE A 322 -21.88 -14.41 -17.52
C PHE A 322 -21.11 -13.99 -18.77
N SER A 323 -21.30 -12.74 -19.23
CA SER A 323 -20.43 -12.16 -20.25
C SER A 323 -19.14 -11.62 -19.63
N LEU A 324 -18.07 -11.52 -20.42
CA LEU A 324 -16.79 -10.96 -19.96
C LEU A 324 -16.94 -9.53 -19.42
N ASP A 325 -17.77 -8.69 -20.06
CA ASP A 325 -18.05 -7.32 -19.61
C ASP A 325 -18.75 -7.30 -18.24
N GLN A 326 -19.67 -8.24 -17.98
CA GLN A 326 -20.29 -8.39 -16.67
C GLN A 326 -19.27 -8.78 -15.60
N LEU A 327 -18.41 -9.76 -15.88
CA LEU A 327 -17.38 -10.20 -14.93
C LEU A 327 -16.35 -9.08 -14.64
N GLN A 328 -15.94 -8.32 -15.66
CA GLN A 328 -15.06 -7.15 -15.48
C GLN A 328 -15.69 -6.08 -14.59
N ARG A 329 -16.99 -5.82 -14.74
CA ARG A 329 -17.73 -4.89 -13.87
C ARG A 329 -17.85 -5.41 -12.45
N PHE A 330 -18.16 -6.69 -12.27
CA PHE A 330 -18.19 -7.31 -10.94
C PHE A 330 -16.84 -7.14 -10.26
N PHE A 331 -15.75 -7.47 -10.96
CA PHE A 331 -14.40 -7.30 -10.45
C PHE A 331 -14.14 -5.85 -10.00
N LYS A 332 -14.49 -4.86 -10.81
CA LYS A 332 -14.36 -3.44 -10.44
C LYS A 332 -15.19 -3.05 -9.21
N ILE A 333 -16.44 -3.48 -9.12
CA ILE A 333 -17.33 -3.16 -7.99
C ILE A 333 -16.78 -3.74 -6.69
N PHE A 334 -16.44 -5.02 -6.70
CA PHE A 334 -15.96 -5.69 -5.50
C PHE A 334 -14.56 -5.24 -5.09
N THR A 335 -13.70 -4.83 -6.03
CA THR A 335 -12.40 -4.21 -5.70
C THR A 335 -12.59 -2.87 -4.97
N GLN A 336 -13.54 -2.03 -5.43
CA GLN A 336 -13.90 -0.79 -4.71
C GLN A 336 -14.47 -1.09 -3.32
N VAL A 337 -15.32 -2.12 -3.22
CA VAL A 337 -15.93 -2.54 -1.96
C VAL A 337 -14.89 -3.06 -0.97
N GLU A 338 -13.84 -3.75 -1.42
CA GLU A 338 -12.74 -4.18 -0.54
C GLU A 338 -12.06 -2.98 0.15
N GLU A 339 -11.86 -1.87 -0.59
CA GLU A 339 -11.33 -0.63 -0.03
C GLU A 339 -12.33 0.00 0.95
N ASP A 340 -13.61 0.07 0.58
CA ASP A 340 -14.67 0.68 1.39
C ASP A 340 -14.92 -0.08 2.70
N ILE A 341 -14.87 -1.42 2.68
CA ILE A 341 -15.01 -2.29 3.88
C ILE A 341 -13.98 -1.92 4.94
N ARG A 342 -12.75 -1.55 4.53
CA ARG A 342 -11.67 -1.22 5.46
C ARG A 342 -11.96 0.00 6.34
N PHE A 343 -12.78 0.93 5.85
CA PHE A 343 -13.06 2.22 6.51
C PHE A 343 -14.53 2.39 6.92
N SER A 344 -15.40 1.48 6.51
CA SER A 344 -16.84 1.56 6.80
C SER A 344 -17.18 1.10 8.22
N SER A 345 -18.12 1.79 8.87
CA SER A 345 -18.73 1.36 10.13
C SER A 345 -19.75 0.24 9.95
N GLN A 346 -20.20 -0.02 8.71
CA GLN A 346 -21.18 -1.06 8.38
C GLN A 346 -20.75 -1.86 7.14
N PRO A 347 -19.75 -2.76 7.26
CA PRO A 347 -19.23 -3.53 6.13
C PRO A 347 -20.28 -4.41 5.44
N ALA A 348 -21.22 -4.97 6.21
CA ALA A 348 -22.30 -5.82 5.68
C ALA A 348 -23.17 -5.06 4.67
N LEU A 349 -23.59 -3.83 4.99
CA LEU A 349 -24.43 -3.02 4.12
C LEU A 349 -23.70 -2.67 2.81
N VAL A 350 -22.40 -2.37 2.88
CA VAL A 350 -21.59 -2.08 1.69
C VAL A 350 -21.60 -3.27 0.72
N MET A 351 -21.45 -4.49 1.26
CA MET A 351 -21.53 -5.72 0.46
C MET A 351 -22.94 -6.01 -0.07
N GLU A 352 -24.00 -5.84 0.73
CA GLU A 352 -25.38 -6.01 0.26
C GLU A 352 -25.67 -5.08 -0.93
N VAL A 353 -25.28 -3.81 -0.82
CA VAL A 353 -25.42 -2.84 -1.90
C VAL A 353 -24.57 -3.23 -3.12
N ALA A 354 -23.39 -3.81 -2.92
CA ALA A 354 -22.55 -4.31 -4.01
C ALA A 354 -23.22 -5.45 -4.79
N PHE A 355 -23.83 -6.42 -4.09
CA PHE A 355 -24.59 -7.51 -4.70
C PHE A 355 -25.83 -7.01 -5.45
N ILE A 356 -26.51 -5.98 -4.92
CA ILE A 356 -27.63 -5.35 -5.63
C ILE A 356 -27.13 -4.63 -6.89
N LYS A 357 -26.03 -3.87 -6.77
CA LYS A 357 -25.42 -3.17 -7.91
C LYS A 357 -25.00 -4.13 -9.01
N SER A 358 -24.30 -5.22 -8.68
CA SER A 358 -23.84 -6.22 -9.65
C SER A 358 -25.01 -6.83 -10.42
N ALA A 359 -26.10 -7.17 -9.75
CA ALA A 359 -27.27 -7.76 -10.41
C ALA A 359 -28.14 -6.74 -11.17
N SER A 360 -28.08 -5.45 -10.82
CA SER A 360 -28.79 -4.36 -11.52
C SER A 360 -28.11 -3.89 -12.81
N LEU A 361 -26.83 -4.21 -12.99
CA LEU A 361 -26.05 -3.77 -14.16
C LEU A 361 -26.45 -4.61 -15.37
N GLN A 362 -27.39 -4.07 -16.14
CA GLN A 362 -27.78 -4.62 -17.43
C GLN A 362 -26.55 -4.83 -18.34
N ALA A 363 -26.62 -5.89 -19.15
CA ALA A 363 -25.93 -5.88 -20.43
C ALA A 363 -26.38 -4.61 -21.14
N LEU A 364 -25.47 -3.67 -21.36
CA LEU A 364 -25.73 -2.60 -22.31
C LEU A 364 -26.11 -3.33 -23.60
N GLU A 365 -27.34 -3.17 -24.09
CA GLU A 365 -27.62 -3.57 -25.46
C GLU A 365 -26.51 -2.94 -26.31
N PRO A 366 -25.80 -3.71 -27.15
CA PRO A 366 -24.85 -3.14 -28.08
C PRO A 366 -25.53 -1.96 -28.77
N LEU A 367 -24.86 -0.82 -28.87
CA LEU A 367 -25.45 0.40 -29.45
C LEU A 367 -26.09 0.12 -30.82
N GLN A 368 -25.56 -0.86 -31.55
CA GLN A 368 -26.12 -1.42 -32.78
C GLN A 368 -27.57 -1.89 -32.67
N ASN A 369 -27.96 -2.62 -31.62
CA ASN A 369 -29.36 -3.07 -31.45
C ASN A 369 -30.32 -1.90 -31.20
N LEU A 370 -29.85 -0.85 -30.51
CA LEU A 370 -30.60 0.40 -30.33
C LEU A 370 -30.69 1.20 -31.64
N ILE A 371 -29.60 1.24 -32.42
CA ILE A 371 -29.57 1.88 -33.75
C ILE A 371 -30.50 1.13 -34.73
N ASP A 372 -30.50 -0.20 -34.73
CA ASP A 372 -31.34 -1.01 -35.62
C ASP A 372 -32.83 -0.87 -35.28
N ARG A 373 -33.18 -0.76 -34.00
CA ARG A 373 -34.55 -0.41 -33.57
C ARG A 373 -34.95 1.01 -33.97
N LEU A 374 -34.05 1.98 -33.83
CA LEU A 374 -34.30 3.36 -34.27
C LEU A 374 -34.48 3.43 -35.79
N ASN A 375 -33.68 2.69 -36.56
CA ASN A 375 -33.81 2.59 -38.02
C ASN A 375 -35.10 1.83 -38.43
N GLY A 376 -35.51 0.82 -37.65
CA GLY A 376 -36.79 0.13 -37.82
C GLY A 376 -38.00 1.04 -37.55
N LEU A 377 -37.90 1.96 -36.57
CA LEU A 377 -38.91 2.99 -36.30
C LEU A 377 -38.89 4.10 -37.36
N ALA A 378 -37.71 4.48 -37.86
CA ALA A 378 -37.56 5.47 -38.93
C ALA A 378 -38.15 4.98 -40.26
N SER A 379 -38.08 3.67 -40.53
CA SER A 379 -38.64 3.05 -41.73
C SER A 379 -40.15 2.77 -41.67
N SER A 380 -40.77 2.90 -40.48
CA SER A 380 -42.21 2.75 -40.27
C SER A 380 -42.97 4.09 -40.18
N LEU A 381 -42.27 5.22 -40.31
CA LEU A 381 -42.89 6.51 -40.57
C LEU A 381 -43.41 6.55 -42.02
N PRO A 382 -44.67 6.97 -42.25
CA PRO A 382 -45.23 7.04 -43.60
C PRO A 382 -44.44 8.06 -44.43
N LYS A 383 -43.95 7.63 -45.59
CA LYS A 383 -43.39 8.51 -46.61
C LYS A 383 -44.48 9.49 -47.06
N THR A 384 -44.49 10.70 -46.54
CA THR A 384 -45.13 11.83 -47.21
C THR A 384 -44.23 12.23 -48.36
N SER A 385 -44.51 11.67 -49.54
CA SER A 385 -44.04 12.23 -50.80
C SER A 385 -44.88 13.45 -51.17
N ASP A 386 -44.20 14.37 -51.86
CA ASP A 386 -44.73 15.47 -52.67
C ASP A 386 -44.99 16.82 -51.99
N ALA A 387 -43.90 17.56 -51.83
CA ALA A 387 -43.87 18.96 -52.24
C ALA A 387 -42.52 19.25 -52.92
N GLU A 388 -42.45 18.95 -54.22
CA GLU A 388 -41.44 19.52 -55.11
C GLU A 388 -41.68 21.03 -55.22
N SER A 389 -40.71 21.82 -54.75
CA SER A 389 -40.51 23.17 -55.27
C SER A 389 -39.01 23.39 -55.50
N SER A 390 -38.61 23.05 -56.73
CA SER A 390 -37.73 23.86 -57.59
C SER A 390 -36.68 24.72 -56.89
N PHE A 391 -35.41 24.31 -56.97
CA PHE A 391 -34.37 25.22 -57.44
C PHE A 391 -33.38 24.48 -58.35
N SER A 392 -33.28 25.04 -59.55
CA SER A 392 -32.50 24.63 -60.69
C SER A 392 -30.99 24.61 -60.45
N SER A 393 -30.35 23.59 -60.98
CA SER A 393 -28.91 23.47 -61.17
C SER A 393 -28.40 24.41 -62.27
N SER A 394 -27.45 25.28 -61.93
CA SER A 394 -26.41 25.77 -62.84
C SER A 394 -25.15 26.11 -62.02
N PRO A 395 -23.95 26.00 -62.62
CA PRO A 395 -22.75 25.56 -61.93
C PRO A 395 -21.92 26.73 -61.40
N VAL A 396 -21.29 26.54 -60.23
CA VAL A 396 -20.18 27.38 -59.78
C VAL A 396 -18.98 26.49 -59.49
N GLN A 397 -17.85 26.96 -59.98
CA GLN A 397 -16.58 26.29 -60.19
C GLN A 397 -16.00 25.63 -58.95
N SER A 398 -15.36 24.49 -59.18
CA SER A 398 -14.44 23.87 -58.22
C SER A 398 -13.22 24.76 -58.01
N THR A 399 -13.02 25.24 -56.79
CA THR A 399 -11.69 25.55 -56.27
C THR A 399 -11.43 24.65 -55.07
N ARG A 400 -10.37 23.86 -55.24
CA ARG A 400 -9.79 22.93 -54.26
C ARG A 400 -9.41 23.69 -52.99
N HIS A 401 -9.83 23.20 -51.82
CA HIS A 401 -9.20 23.55 -50.55
C HIS A 401 -8.18 22.46 -50.16
N PRO A 402 -6.90 22.81 -49.97
CA PRO A 402 -5.90 21.92 -49.41
C PRO A 402 -5.83 22.04 -47.87
N GLU A 403 -5.32 20.97 -47.25
CA GLU A 403 -4.81 20.93 -45.88
C GLU A 403 -3.81 22.07 -45.59
N ARG A 404 -3.97 22.80 -44.46
CA ARG A 404 -2.98 22.94 -43.38
C ARG A 404 -3.36 24.01 -42.34
N ALA A 405 -3.15 23.64 -41.07
CA ALA A 405 -2.65 24.43 -39.93
C ALA A 405 -3.07 25.90 -39.77
N GLU A 406 -3.75 26.22 -38.66
CA GLU A 406 -3.89 27.59 -38.18
C GLU A 406 -3.35 27.77 -36.76
N SER A 407 -2.41 28.69 -36.68
CA SER A 407 -1.78 29.30 -35.51
C SER A 407 -2.30 30.73 -35.34
N LEU A 408 -2.35 31.15 -34.07
CA LEU A 408 -2.70 32.44 -33.47
C LEU A 408 -2.28 33.70 -34.26
N GLU A 409 -3.14 34.75 -34.29
CA GLU A 409 -2.80 36.10 -33.77
C GLU A 409 -3.95 37.15 -33.78
N LYS A 410 -4.09 37.81 -32.62
CA LYS A 410 -4.33 39.25 -32.32
C LYS A 410 -5.54 40.02 -32.89
N ILE A 411 -6.41 40.45 -31.97
CA ILE A 411 -7.20 41.70 -32.09
C ILE A 411 -6.90 42.59 -30.85
N LYS A 412 -6.58 43.87 -31.10
CA LYS A 412 -6.20 44.91 -30.11
C LYS A 412 -7.39 45.37 -29.25
N PRO A 413 -7.20 45.70 -27.96
CA PRO A 413 -8.22 46.35 -27.13
C PRO A 413 -8.14 47.89 -27.17
N PRO A 414 -9.22 48.61 -26.79
CA PRO A 414 -9.24 50.06 -26.66
C PRO A 414 -8.53 50.51 -25.36
N ILE A 415 -7.93 51.69 -25.43
CA ILE A 415 -7.24 52.37 -24.32
C ILE A 415 -8.30 53.00 -23.42
N VAL A 416 -8.30 52.64 -22.13
CA VAL A 416 -8.96 53.41 -21.06
C VAL A 416 -7.99 53.54 -19.89
N GLU A 417 -7.94 54.76 -19.37
CA GLU A 417 -6.90 55.34 -18.53
C GLU A 417 -6.67 54.64 -17.19
N ALA A 418 -5.41 54.71 -16.74
CA ALA A 418 -4.88 54.09 -15.54
C ALA A 418 -5.51 54.66 -14.26
N PHE A 419 -6.14 53.80 -13.47
CA PHE A 419 -6.27 53.98 -12.02
C PHE A 419 -5.24 53.10 -11.32
N ILE A 420 -4.23 53.76 -10.75
CA ILE A 420 -3.26 53.17 -9.83
C ILE A 420 -4.02 52.88 -8.52
N VAL A 421 -4.18 51.61 -8.16
CA VAL A 421 -4.69 51.21 -6.83
C VAL A 421 -3.48 50.84 -5.95
N GLN A 422 -3.40 51.51 -4.80
CA GLN A 422 -2.37 51.38 -3.78
C GLN A 422 -2.40 49.99 -3.08
N GLU A 423 -1.25 49.54 -2.57
CA GLU A 423 -1.01 48.22 -1.92
C GLU A 423 -1.91 47.88 -0.71
N GLU A 424 -2.77 48.80 -0.22
CA GLU A 424 -3.57 48.62 0.99
C GLU A 424 -4.89 47.84 0.81
N ASP A 425 -5.36 47.59 -0.42
CA ASP A 425 -6.65 46.91 -0.68
C ASP A 425 -6.57 45.37 -0.78
N PHE A 426 -5.40 44.80 -1.07
CA PHE A 426 -5.26 43.35 -1.27
C PHE A 426 -5.53 42.55 0.01
N GLN A 427 -5.08 43.05 1.17
CA GLN A 427 -5.27 42.36 2.46
C GLN A 427 -6.74 42.22 2.85
N LYS A 428 -7.54 43.26 2.62
CA LYS A 428 -8.98 43.25 2.96
C LYS A 428 -9.74 42.28 2.04
N CYS A 429 -9.43 42.29 0.74
CA CYS A 429 -10.02 41.38 -0.23
C CYS A 429 -9.60 39.92 0.01
N TRP A 430 -8.34 39.66 0.37
CA TRP A 430 -7.86 38.32 0.69
C TRP A 430 -8.54 37.75 1.94
N THR A 431 -8.73 38.56 2.97
CA THR A 431 -9.44 38.15 4.20
C THR A 431 -10.90 37.80 3.91
N ARG A 432 -11.56 38.56 3.02
CA ARG A 432 -12.93 38.29 2.56
C ARG A 432 -13.02 37.00 1.74
N LEU A 433 -12.04 36.74 0.86
CA LEU A 433 -11.95 35.51 0.09
C LEU A 433 -11.76 34.27 0.98
N MET A 434 -10.88 34.35 1.98
CA MET A 434 -10.70 33.26 2.95
C MET A 434 -11.97 33.00 3.77
N HIS A 435 -12.73 34.04 4.12
CA HIS A 435 -14.02 33.89 4.80
C HIS A 435 -15.08 33.21 3.91
N ASN A 436 -15.19 33.61 2.64
CA ASN A 436 -16.12 33.00 1.69
C ASN A 436 -15.77 31.52 1.40
N LEU A 437 -14.48 31.22 1.23
CA LEU A 437 -14.01 29.85 1.01
C LEU A 437 -14.27 28.95 2.23
N LYS A 438 -14.14 29.48 3.45
CA LYS A 438 -14.49 28.75 4.67
C LYS A 438 -15.95 28.30 4.68
N GLN A 439 -16.87 29.11 4.14
CA GLN A 439 -18.30 28.79 4.12
C GLN A 439 -18.70 27.88 2.95
N LYS A 440 -18.19 28.15 1.74
CA LYS A 440 -18.60 27.41 0.53
C LYS A 440 -17.80 26.13 0.28
N LYS A 441 -16.49 26.12 0.56
CA LYS A 441 -15.57 25.00 0.24
C LYS A 441 -14.39 24.92 1.25
N PRO A 442 -14.59 24.28 2.43
CA PRO A 442 -13.60 24.27 3.52
C PRO A 442 -12.26 23.60 3.15
N ASN A 443 -12.26 22.67 2.19
CA ASN A 443 -11.03 21.98 1.76
C ASN A 443 -10.06 22.94 1.06
N LEU A 444 -10.54 23.85 0.19
CA LEU A 444 -9.70 24.83 -0.51
C LEU A 444 -9.14 25.88 0.45
N GLU A 445 -9.92 26.27 1.47
CA GLU A 445 -9.48 27.17 2.53
C GLU A 445 -8.34 26.57 3.36
N SER A 446 -8.45 25.28 3.69
CA SER A 446 -7.41 24.55 4.42
C SER A 446 -6.10 24.48 3.62
N TYR A 447 -6.18 24.27 2.30
CA TYR A 447 -4.99 24.25 1.44
C TYR A 447 -4.32 25.62 1.36
N LEU A 448 -5.10 26.70 1.15
CA LEU A 448 -4.56 28.06 1.08
C LEU A 448 -3.94 28.54 2.39
N LYS A 449 -4.43 28.09 3.56
CA LYS A 449 -3.81 28.38 4.86
C LYS A 449 -2.39 27.83 5.02
N GLN A 450 -2.07 26.77 4.28
CA GLN A 450 -0.76 26.13 4.33
C GLN A 450 0.23 26.73 3.32
N SER A 451 -0.16 27.78 2.60
CA SER A 451 0.75 28.56 1.76
C SER A 451 1.78 29.32 2.60
N LEU A 452 3.00 29.41 2.09
CA LEU A 452 4.12 30.15 2.69
C LEU A 452 4.02 31.65 2.42
N TRP A 453 3.51 32.02 1.24
CA TRP A 453 3.28 33.41 0.85
C TRP A 453 2.27 33.48 -0.29
N VAL A 454 1.59 34.62 -0.36
CA VAL A 454 0.69 34.96 -1.47
C VAL A 454 1.00 36.38 -1.89
N THR A 455 1.31 36.57 -3.17
CA THR A 455 1.53 37.90 -3.75
C THR A 455 0.64 38.10 -4.97
N GLN A 456 0.14 39.32 -5.13
CA GLN A 456 -0.56 39.73 -6.35
C GLN A 456 0.38 40.57 -7.20
N ASP A 457 0.53 40.17 -8.47
CA ASP A 457 1.24 40.92 -9.50
C ASP A 457 0.24 41.23 -10.62
N LYS A 458 -0.32 42.44 -10.59
CA LYS A 458 -1.37 42.92 -11.51
C LYS A 458 -2.60 41.99 -11.59
N ASP A 459 -2.66 41.11 -12.58
CA ASP A 459 -3.77 40.17 -12.83
C ASP A 459 -3.41 38.71 -12.48
N LEU A 460 -2.30 38.49 -11.78
CA LEU A 460 -1.77 37.18 -11.41
C LEU A 460 -1.57 37.07 -9.89
N ILE A 461 -2.19 36.06 -9.28
CA ILE A 461 -1.95 35.68 -7.88
C ILE A 461 -0.93 34.54 -7.85
N LYS A 462 0.21 34.77 -7.20
CA LYS A 462 1.25 33.76 -6.99
C LYS A 462 1.16 33.21 -5.57
N ILE A 463 1.08 31.90 -5.44
CA ILE A 463 0.97 31.20 -4.16
C ILE A 463 2.17 30.26 -4.01
N GLY A 464 3.02 30.54 -3.01
CA GLY A 464 4.19 29.73 -2.71
C GLY A 464 3.89 28.61 -1.72
N TYR A 465 4.33 27.38 -2.02
CA TYR A 465 4.31 26.23 -1.11
C TYR A 465 5.71 25.61 -0.95
N PRO A 466 5.98 24.93 0.18
CA PRO A 466 7.19 24.14 0.33
C PRO A 466 7.23 23.03 -0.75
N ALA A 467 8.39 22.80 -1.36
CA ALA A 467 8.54 21.84 -2.48
C ALA A 467 8.12 20.39 -2.14
N ALA A 468 8.09 20.01 -0.85
CA ALA A 468 7.65 18.70 -0.37
C ALA A 468 6.15 18.62 -0.03
N SER A 469 5.38 19.66 -0.32
CA SER A 469 3.98 19.77 0.10
C SER A 469 3.02 19.06 -0.88
N PRO A 470 2.22 18.08 -0.43
CA PRO A 470 1.22 17.41 -1.27
C PRO A 470 0.09 18.34 -1.71
N PHE A 471 -0.04 19.53 -1.10
CA PHE A 471 -1.10 20.49 -1.40
C PHE A 471 -0.96 21.18 -2.76
N ILE A 472 0.25 21.21 -3.34
CA ILE A 472 0.49 21.72 -4.70
C ILE A 472 -0.33 20.91 -5.71
N PHE A 473 -0.28 19.58 -5.61
CA PHE A 473 -0.98 18.67 -6.51
C PHE A 473 -2.52 18.77 -6.42
N PHE A 474 -3.06 19.11 -5.25
CA PHE A 474 -4.52 19.28 -5.08
C PHE A 474 -5.03 20.62 -5.62
N LEU A 475 -4.22 21.67 -5.56
CA LEU A 475 -4.55 22.99 -6.08
C LEU A 475 -4.31 23.11 -7.58
N GLU A 476 -3.38 22.35 -8.16
CA GLU A 476 -3.13 22.30 -9.61
C GLU A 476 -4.23 21.59 -10.42
N LYS A 477 -5.18 20.91 -9.76
CA LYS A 477 -6.33 20.31 -10.45
C LYS A 477 -7.18 21.39 -11.10
N GLU A 478 -7.55 21.19 -12.37
CA GLU A 478 -8.34 22.17 -13.15
C GLU A 478 -9.64 22.59 -12.46
N GLU A 479 -10.33 21.68 -11.76
CA GLU A 479 -11.57 21.97 -11.03
C GLU A 479 -11.35 22.90 -9.83
N SER A 480 -10.21 22.76 -9.14
CA SER A 480 -9.80 23.59 -8.00
C SER A 480 -9.46 25.01 -8.47
N ILE A 481 -8.69 25.13 -9.57
CA ILE A 481 -8.32 26.42 -10.17
C ILE A 481 -9.55 27.15 -10.70
N LYS A 482 -10.43 26.47 -11.45
CA LYS A 482 -11.68 27.07 -11.97
C LYS A 482 -12.59 27.56 -10.82
N SER A 483 -12.70 26.78 -9.74
CA SER A 483 -13.46 27.17 -8.55
C SER A 483 -12.86 28.38 -7.85
N LEU A 484 -11.53 28.41 -7.70
CA LEU A 484 -10.83 29.50 -7.02
C LEU A 484 -10.86 30.79 -7.87
N MET A 485 -10.74 30.68 -9.19
CA MET A 485 -10.89 31.81 -10.13
C MET A 485 -12.30 32.39 -10.11
N ALA A 486 -13.34 31.56 -10.00
CA ALA A 486 -14.73 32.03 -9.88
C ALA A 486 -14.96 32.85 -8.61
N GLU A 487 -14.43 32.39 -7.47
CA GLU A 487 -14.55 33.10 -6.19
C GLU A 487 -13.64 34.36 -6.15
N CYS A 488 -12.45 34.30 -6.76
CA CYS A 488 -11.61 35.48 -6.96
C CYS A 488 -12.31 36.54 -7.81
N ARG A 489 -13.06 36.14 -8.85
CA ARG A 489 -13.83 37.06 -9.69
C ARG A 489 -14.95 37.76 -8.90
N GLU A 490 -15.61 37.04 -8.00
CA GLU A 490 -16.67 37.58 -7.14
C GLU A 490 -16.12 38.59 -6.11
N VAL A 491 -14.93 38.34 -5.57
CA VAL A 491 -14.35 39.18 -4.49
C VAL A 491 -13.50 40.34 -5.02
N PHE A 492 -12.70 40.12 -6.07
CA PHE A 492 -11.80 41.13 -6.64
C PHE A 492 -12.41 41.90 -7.82
N ASN A 493 -13.62 41.52 -8.26
CA ASN A 493 -14.33 42.11 -9.40
C ASN A 493 -13.50 42.14 -10.70
N LYS A 494 -12.52 41.23 -10.82
CA LYS A 494 -11.60 41.06 -11.95
C LYS A 494 -11.31 39.58 -12.16
N THR A 495 -11.06 39.17 -13.40
CA THR A 495 -10.64 37.80 -13.71
C THR A 495 -9.15 37.67 -13.44
N LEU A 496 -8.79 37.03 -12.33
CA LEU A 496 -7.39 36.84 -11.92
C LEU A 496 -6.89 35.44 -12.30
N SER A 497 -5.66 35.38 -12.80
CA SER A 497 -4.94 34.14 -13.05
C SER A 497 -4.21 33.68 -11.79
N ILE A 498 -4.09 32.36 -11.58
CA ILE A 498 -3.52 31.79 -10.35
C ILE A 498 -2.35 30.89 -10.72
N GLN A 499 -1.20 31.16 -10.11
CA GLN A 499 0.02 30.37 -10.31
C GLN A 499 0.51 29.85 -8.96
N VAL A 500 0.69 28.53 -8.88
CA VAL A 500 1.23 27.84 -7.70
C VAL A 500 2.72 27.59 -7.95
N LEU A 501 3.56 27.95 -6.98
CA LEU A 501 5.02 27.82 -7.08
C LEU A 501 5.56 26.97 -5.93
N ALA A 502 6.42 26.00 -6.26
CA ALA A 502 7.21 25.25 -5.30
C ALA A 502 8.47 26.07 -4.94
N VAL A 503 8.67 26.38 -3.65
CA VAL A 503 9.76 27.25 -3.18
C VAL A 503 10.64 26.49 -2.19
N GLN A 504 11.97 26.69 -2.25
CA GLN A 504 12.94 26.21 -1.26
C GLN A 504 13.00 27.18 -0.07
N GLU A 505 13.26 26.68 1.15
CA GLU A 505 13.08 27.41 2.43
C GLU A 505 13.84 28.75 2.58
N SER A 506 14.73 29.12 1.65
CA SER A 506 15.53 30.35 1.69
C SER A 506 14.85 31.62 1.15
N ASP A 507 13.68 31.53 0.49
CA ASP A 507 12.95 32.69 -0.04
C ASP A 507 11.63 32.93 0.73
N GLN A 508 11.72 33.55 1.91
CA GLN A 508 10.55 33.91 2.72
C GLN A 508 10.21 35.40 2.59
N LYS A 509 9.01 35.72 2.08
CA LYS A 509 8.26 36.93 2.44
C LYS A 509 6.98 36.50 3.18
N PRO A 510 6.51 37.23 4.20
CA PRO A 510 5.40 36.77 5.04
C PRO A 510 4.05 36.77 4.30
N VAL A 511 3.20 35.79 4.62
CA VAL A 511 1.76 35.78 4.28
C VAL A 511 1.08 36.95 4.99
N PRO A 512 0.24 37.76 4.30
CA PRO A 512 -0.58 38.75 4.98
C PRO A 512 -1.60 38.08 5.92
N GLY A 513 -1.51 38.36 7.23
CA GLY A 513 -2.53 38.00 8.23
C GLY A 513 -2.12 37.09 9.39
N LYS A 514 -0.86 36.65 9.51
CA LYS A 514 -0.37 35.95 10.72
C LYS A 514 0.28 36.93 11.70
N GLY A 515 -0.54 37.66 12.45
CA GLY A 515 -0.10 38.46 13.60
C GLY A 515 -0.83 38.01 14.87
N VAL A 516 -0.08 37.56 15.88
CA VAL A 516 -0.58 37.39 17.26
C VAL A 516 -0.25 38.66 18.04
N ASN A 517 -1.18 39.07 18.91
CA ASN A 517 -1.23 40.35 19.61
C ASN A 517 -0.05 40.56 20.61
N PRO A 518 0.80 41.60 20.47
CA PRO A 518 2.02 41.79 21.26
C PRO A 518 1.77 42.61 22.55
N GLN A 519 0.93 42.11 23.47
CA GLN A 519 0.68 42.77 24.76
C GLN A 519 0.78 41.85 25.99
N LYS A 520 1.45 40.71 25.87
CA LYS A 520 1.75 39.82 27.02
C LYS A 520 3.18 39.34 27.00
N LEU A 521 4.15 40.24 27.21
CA LEU A 521 5.54 39.85 27.51
C LEU A 521 6.35 40.93 28.25
N ASP A 522 5.79 42.11 28.53
CA ASP A 522 6.43 43.18 29.32
C ASP A 522 6.55 42.87 30.83
N SER A 523 6.46 41.61 31.25
CA SER A 523 6.53 41.21 32.67
C SER A 523 7.74 40.33 33.03
N LEU A 524 8.70 40.12 32.12
CA LEU A 524 9.91 39.34 32.38
C LEU A 524 11.14 40.25 32.49
N SER A 525 11.55 40.53 33.73
CA SER A 525 12.67 41.42 34.13
C SER A 525 14.04 41.11 33.52
N LEU A 526 14.22 39.92 32.94
CA LEU A 526 15.44 39.51 32.24
C LEU A 526 15.55 40.07 30.82
N VAL A 527 14.43 40.27 30.13
CA VAL A 527 14.42 40.72 28.73
C VAL A 527 14.69 42.23 28.64
N GLU A 528 14.20 43.01 29.60
CA GLU A 528 14.49 44.44 29.69
C GLU A 528 15.98 44.73 29.94
N LYS A 529 16.63 43.97 30.83
CA LYS A 529 18.07 44.13 31.09
C LYS A 529 18.93 43.85 29.85
N VAL A 530 18.55 42.87 29.04
CA VAL A 530 19.27 42.55 27.79
C VAL A 530 19.03 43.65 26.73
N LYS A 531 17.84 44.23 26.71
CA LYS A 531 17.47 45.33 25.80
C LYS A 531 18.24 46.63 26.10
N GLU A 532 18.39 46.98 27.37
CA GLU A 532 19.18 48.14 27.81
C GLU A 532 20.69 47.94 27.56
N THR A 533 21.21 46.73 27.77
CA THR A 533 22.64 46.47 27.63
C THR A 533 23.10 46.43 26.17
N LEU A 534 22.22 45.99 25.24
CA LEU A 534 22.57 45.78 23.83
C LEU A 534 21.90 46.76 22.85
N GLY A 535 21.02 47.66 23.33
CA GLY A 535 20.35 48.68 22.51
C GLY A 535 19.43 48.13 21.40
N GLY A 536 19.03 46.86 21.48
CA GLY A 536 18.25 46.17 20.45
C GLY A 536 16.72 46.28 20.61
N LYS A 537 15.97 45.98 19.53
CA LYS A 537 14.51 45.77 19.58
C LYS A 537 14.21 44.28 19.40
N ILE A 538 13.18 43.78 20.11
CA ILE A 538 12.73 42.38 19.97
C ILE A 538 12.00 42.26 18.63
N ILE A 539 12.44 41.34 17.78
CA ILE A 539 11.90 41.13 16.43
C ILE A 539 10.91 39.95 16.41
N GLU A 540 11.15 38.89 17.18
CA GLU A 540 10.30 37.70 17.23
C GLU A 540 10.44 36.99 18.60
N VAL A 541 9.36 36.41 19.11
CA VAL A 541 9.35 35.54 20.30
C VAL A 541 8.71 34.22 19.91
N LYS A 542 9.39 33.10 20.13
CA LYS A 542 8.89 31.75 19.85
C LYS A 542 8.86 30.94 21.15
N GLU A 543 7.71 30.34 21.46
CA GLU A 543 7.63 29.32 22.52
C GLU A 543 8.24 28.01 22.00
N LEU A 544 9.28 27.54 22.68
CA LEU A 544 9.84 26.22 22.45
C LEU A 544 8.95 25.22 23.19
N LYS A 545 8.26 24.33 22.46
CA LYS A 545 7.57 23.18 23.02
C LYS A 545 8.51 22.00 23.18
#